data_AF-A0A7S0FXJ7-F1
#
_entry.id   AF-A0A7S0FXJ7-F1
#
_cell.length_a   1.000
_cell.length_b   1.000
_cell.length_c   1.000
_cell.angle_alpha   90.00
_cell.angle_beta   90.00
_cell.angle_gamma   90.00
#
_symmetry.space_group_name_H-M   'P 1'
#
loop_
_entity.id
_entity.type
_entity.pdbx_description
1 polymer ?
#
loop_
_entity_poly.entity_id
_entity_poly.type
_entity_poly.pdbx_seq_one_letter_code
_entity_poly.pdbx_strand_id
1 'polypeptide(L)'
;MPVLSIPEDKPKIMFYAAMMWVQNFGFFLMYFMMYKSIPDPEGGECTNLRFWVGLFALDCFVESFVCIWMGMGGYTDDGVLFPVMWILHLLVALPYCVSTVTIPLAIYSDDGKACRELASAPLYPLVPVYWTHATLFNVYVWMMLSVTYYSFVKPTFFAKEGYRNVGG
;
A
#
# COMPACT_ATOMS: atom_id res chain seq x y z
N MET A 1 11.23 -8.65 -17.97
CA MET A 1 11.15 -7.18 -18.04
C MET A 1 12.56 -6.66 -17.82
N PRO A 2 13.22 -6.01 -18.80
CA PRO A 2 14.57 -5.48 -18.60
C PRO A 2 14.54 -4.37 -17.55
N VAL A 3 15.31 -4.49 -16.48
CA VAL A 3 15.39 -3.50 -15.39
C VAL A 3 16.80 -2.93 -15.41
N LEU A 4 16.92 -1.63 -15.67
CA LEU A 4 18.20 -0.95 -15.78
C LEU A 4 18.06 0.52 -15.40
N SER A 5 18.04 0.82 -14.12
CA SER A 5 18.01 2.18 -13.62
C SER A 5 19.32 2.92 -13.92
N ILE A 6 19.24 4.16 -14.39
CA ILE A 6 20.43 5.01 -14.50
C ILE A 6 20.88 5.45 -13.09
N PRO A 7 22.19 5.68 -12.85
CA PRO A 7 22.71 5.99 -11.51
C PRO A 7 21.99 7.14 -10.80
N GLU A 8 21.60 8.18 -11.54
CA GLU A 8 20.91 9.38 -11.02
C GLU A 8 19.50 9.11 -10.49
N ASP A 9 18.86 8.02 -10.92
CA ASP A 9 17.49 7.69 -10.53
C ASP A 9 17.44 6.74 -9.32
N LYS A 10 18.56 6.05 -9.00
CA LYS A 10 18.66 5.12 -7.87
C LYS A 10 18.26 5.75 -6.52
N PRO A 11 18.69 6.99 -6.17
CA PRO A 11 18.24 7.64 -4.94
C PRO A 11 16.72 7.90 -4.91
N LYS A 12 16.11 8.18 -6.06
CA LYS A 12 14.66 8.43 -6.17
C LYS A 12 13.89 7.14 -5.95
N ILE A 13 14.34 6.03 -6.55
CA ILE A 13 13.75 4.70 -6.34
C ILE A 13 13.75 4.35 -4.84
N MET A 14 14.90 4.52 -4.18
CA MET A 14 15.04 4.25 -2.75
C MET A 14 14.13 5.17 -1.91
N PHE A 15 14.09 6.46 -2.22
CA PHE A 15 13.25 7.43 -1.50
C PHE A 15 11.76 7.08 -1.61
N TYR A 16 11.26 6.81 -2.81
CA TYR A 16 9.85 6.43 -3.00
C TYR A 16 9.52 5.10 -2.34
N ALA A 17 10.41 4.11 -2.40
CA ALA A 17 10.23 2.84 -1.71
C ALA A 17 10.12 3.02 -0.19
N ALA A 18 11.00 3.85 0.40
CA ALA A 18 10.97 4.17 1.83
C ALA A 18 9.69 4.92 2.23
N MET A 19 9.26 5.90 1.44
CA MET A 19 8.02 6.65 1.71
C MET A 19 6.77 5.76 1.60
N MET A 20 6.73 4.86 0.61
CA MET A 20 5.68 3.84 0.50
C MET A 20 5.65 2.92 1.72
N TRP A 21 6.82 2.48 2.21
CA TRP A 21 6.92 1.68 3.43
C TRP A 21 6.37 2.41 4.65
N VAL A 22 6.81 3.67 4.88
CA VAL A 22 6.36 4.50 6.00
C VAL A 22 4.85 4.65 5.97
N GLN A 23 4.29 4.95 4.80
CA GLN A 23 2.86 5.14 4.64
C GLN A 23 2.07 3.86 4.94
N ASN A 24 2.42 2.74 4.32
CA ASN A 24 1.71 1.48 4.52
C ASN A 24 1.88 0.93 5.93
N PHE A 25 3.06 1.07 6.52
CA PHE A 25 3.29 0.61 7.88
C PHE A 25 2.52 1.48 8.89
N GLY A 26 2.44 2.79 8.63
CA GLY A 26 1.58 3.69 9.39
C GLY A 26 0.10 3.30 9.30
N PHE A 27 -0.39 2.93 8.11
CA PHE A 27 -1.75 2.42 7.95
C PHE A 27 -1.95 1.09 8.66
N PHE A 28 -1.02 0.14 8.57
CA PHE A 28 -1.07 -1.10 9.34
C PHE A 28 -1.25 -0.81 10.84
N LEU A 29 -0.42 0.05 11.43
CA LEU A 29 -0.52 0.38 12.84
C LEU A 29 -1.88 0.99 13.19
N MET A 30 -2.35 1.96 12.39
CA MET A 30 -3.65 2.60 12.60
C MET A 30 -4.79 1.59 12.56
N TYR A 31 -4.89 0.79 11.50
CA TYR A 31 -5.97 -0.17 11.31
C TYR A 31 -5.87 -1.36 12.27
N PHE A 32 -4.66 -1.77 12.67
CA PHE A 32 -4.48 -2.80 13.69
C PHE A 32 -4.91 -2.30 15.09
N MET A 33 -4.66 -1.03 15.41
CA MET A 33 -5.19 -0.42 16.64
C MET A 33 -6.72 -0.31 16.61
N MET A 34 -7.30 0.08 15.47
CA MET A 34 -8.74 0.08 15.27
C MET A 34 -9.31 -1.33 15.44
N TYR A 35 -8.72 -2.33 14.80
CA TYR A 35 -9.13 -3.73 14.89
C TYR A 35 -9.23 -4.22 16.34
N LYS A 36 -8.19 -3.95 17.14
CA LYS A 36 -8.16 -4.31 18.57
C LYS A 36 -9.22 -3.57 19.40
N SER A 37 -9.71 -2.44 18.90
CA SER A 37 -10.74 -1.64 19.56
C SER A 37 -12.16 -2.02 19.13
N ILE A 38 -12.33 -2.85 18.10
CA ILE A 38 -13.65 -3.33 17.68
C ILE A 38 -14.09 -4.43 18.66
N PRO A 39 -15.27 -4.30 19.29
CA PRO A 39 -15.84 -5.32 20.16
C PRO A 39 -16.05 -6.64 19.42
N ASP A 40 -16.04 -7.74 20.16
CA ASP A 40 -16.36 -9.09 19.64
C ASP A 40 -17.48 -9.71 20.48
N PRO A 41 -18.70 -9.13 20.45
CA PRO A 41 -19.80 -9.60 21.26
C PRO A 41 -20.25 -11.01 20.84
N GLU A 42 -20.74 -11.79 21.81
CA GLU A 42 -21.38 -13.08 21.52
C GLU A 42 -22.54 -12.84 20.53
N GLY A 43 -22.45 -13.44 19.34
CA GLY A 43 -23.43 -13.23 18.26
C GLY A 43 -22.82 -12.70 16.95
N GLY A 44 -21.57 -12.21 16.96
CA GLY A 44 -20.85 -11.86 15.72
C GLY A 44 -21.32 -10.56 15.06
N GLU A 45 -22.02 -9.69 15.79
CA GLU A 45 -22.57 -8.42 15.27
C GLU A 45 -21.49 -7.51 14.66
N CYS A 46 -20.23 -7.63 15.10
CA CYS A 46 -19.12 -6.84 14.59
C CYS A 46 -18.21 -7.58 13.61
N THR A 47 -18.54 -8.81 13.21
CA THR A 47 -17.67 -9.66 12.38
C THR A 47 -17.35 -9.01 11.02
N ASN A 48 -18.31 -8.33 10.40
CA ASN A 48 -18.10 -7.68 9.10
C ASN A 48 -17.07 -6.54 9.19
N LEU A 49 -17.24 -5.63 10.16
CA LEU A 49 -16.28 -4.54 10.37
C LEU A 49 -14.91 -5.05 10.80
N ARG A 50 -14.85 -6.07 11.67
CA ARG A 50 -13.60 -6.73 12.10
C ARG A 50 -12.86 -7.35 10.91
N PHE A 51 -13.59 -8.03 10.03
CA PHE A 51 -13.02 -8.66 8.85
C PHE A 51 -12.34 -7.63 7.94
N TRP A 52 -13.04 -6.57 7.54
CA TRP A 52 -12.49 -5.59 6.60
C TRP A 52 -11.33 -4.78 7.19
N VAL A 53 -11.46 -4.35 8.45
CA VAL A 53 -10.39 -3.61 9.15
C VAL A 53 -9.18 -4.50 9.38
N GLY A 54 -9.38 -5.77 9.76
CA GLY A 54 -8.29 -6.74 9.96
C GLY A 54 -7.59 -7.13 8.66
N LEU A 55 -8.37 -7.39 7.59
CA LEU A 55 -7.84 -7.69 6.26
C LEU A 55 -6.97 -6.55 5.76
N PHE A 56 -7.46 -5.31 5.87
CA PHE A 56 -6.72 -4.13 5.43
C PHE A 56 -5.44 -3.88 6.24
N ALA A 57 -5.47 -4.14 7.55
CA ALA A 57 -4.28 -4.05 8.38
C ALA A 57 -3.19 -5.03 7.90
N LEU A 58 -3.56 -6.30 7.69
CA LEU A 58 -2.63 -7.33 7.19
C LEU A 58 -2.10 -7.00 5.79
N ASP A 59 -2.98 -6.53 4.91
CA ASP A 59 -2.64 -6.11 3.56
C ASP A 59 -1.59 -4.99 3.56
N CYS A 60 -1.84 -3.92 4.33
CA CYS A 60 -0.90 -2.83 4.53
C CYS A 60 0.45 -3.31 5.07
N PHE A 61 0.45 -4.26 6.01
CA PHE A 61 1.69 -4.82 6.57
C PHE A 61 2.51 -5.57 5.53
N VAL A 62 1.88 -6.45 4.76
CA VAL A 62 2.55 -7.20 3.69
C VAL A 62 3.07 -6.23 2.63
N GLU A 63 2.24 -5.27 2.22
CA GLU A 63 2.56 -4.28 1.21
C GLU A 63 3.79 -3.44 1.58
N SER A 64 3.97 -3.08 2.86
CA SER A 64 5.18 -2.41 3.33
C SER A 64 6.45 -3.14 2.88
N PHE A 65 6.52 -4.46 3.08
CA PHE A 65 7.70 -5.24 2.68
C PHE A 65 7.81 -5.35 1.16
N VAL A 66 6.70 -5.62 0.47
CA VAL A 66 6.70 -5.76 -0.99
C VAL A 66 7.20 -4.46 -1.66
N CYS A 67 6.81 -3.28 -1.18
CA CYS A 67 7.32 -2.00 -1.70
C CYS A 67 8.83 -1.85 -1.59
N ILE A 68 9.40 -2.23 -0.44
CA ILE A 68 10.85 -2.17 -0.22
C ILE A 68 11.56 -3.17 -1.14
N TRP A 69 11.04 -4.39 -1.28
CA TRP A 69 11.65 -5.41 -2.12
C TRP A 69 11.56 -5.06 -3.60
N MET A 70 10.45 -4.48 -4.05
CA MET A 70 10.32 -3.90 -5.38
C MET A 70 11.32 -2.76 -5.57
N GLY A 71 11.42 -1.83 -4.61
CA GLY A 71 12.39 -0.73 -4.64
C GLY A 71 13.83 -1.23 -4.70
N MET A 72 14.17 -2.26 -3.93
CA MET A 72 15.49 -2.91 -3.96
C MET A 72 15.76 -3.51 -5.33
N GLY A 73 14.83 -4.28 -5.90
CA GLY A 73 14.99 -4.85 -7.24
C GLY A 73 15.21 -3.77 -8.30
N GLY A 74 14.53 -2.64 -8.21
CA GLY A 74 14.75 -1.49 -9.10
C GLY A 74 16.10 -0.83 -8.87
N TYR A 75 16.54 -0.72 -7.61
CA TYR A 75 17.82 -0.12 -7.24
C TYR A 75 19.02 -0.98 -7.65
N THR A 76 18.91 -2.30 -7.54
CA THR A 76 19.98 -3.27 -7.88
C THR A 76 19.91 -3.75 -9.33
N ASP A 77 18.99 -3.22 -10.13
CA ASP A 77 18.79 -3.63 -11.53
C ASP A 77 18.51 -5.13 -11.68
N ASP A 78 17.81 -5.71 -10.69
CA ASP A 78 17.53 -7.14 -10.65
C ASP A 78 16.29 -7.46 -11.51
N GLY A 79 16.56 -8.05 -12.69
CA GLY A 79 15.55 -8.43 -13.67
C GLY A 79 14.60 -9.56 -13.25
N VAL A 80 14.80 -10.18 -12.09
CA VAL A 80 13.91 -11.20 -11.51
C VAL A 80 13.17 -10.63 -10.29
N LEU A 81 13.89 -10.02 -9.35
CA LEU A 81 13.31 -9.52 -8.11
C LEU A 81 12.29 -8.41 -8.38
N PHE A 82 12.64 -7.44 -9.24
CA PHE A 82 11.74 -6.31 -9.50
C PHE A 82 10.41 -6.75 -10.13
N PRO A 83 10.37 -7.55 -11.23
CA PRO A 83 9.10 -7.95 -11.82
C PRO A 83 8.25 -8.83 -10.90
N VAL A 84 8.87 -9.74 -10.14
CA VAL A 84 8.15 -10.59 -9.18
C VAL A 84 7.50 -9.73 -8.10
N MET A 85 8.26 -8.81 -7.49
CA MET A 85 7.75 -7.95 -6.43
C MET A 85 6.75 -6.92 -6.95
N TRP A 86 6.90 -6.46 -8.19
CA TRP A 86 5.93 -5.60 -8.86
C TRP A 86 4.59 -6.30 -9.10
N ILE A 87 4.60 -7.58 -9.50
CA ILE A 87 3.37 -8.38 -9.63
C ILE A 87 2.74 -8.63 -8.26
N LEU A 88 3.54 -9.04 -7.27
CA LEU A 88 3.06 -9.25 -5.90
C LEU A 88 2.43 -7.97 -5.33
N HIS A 89 3.05 -6.83 -5.57
CA HIS A 89 2.53 -5.53 -5.20
C HIS A 89 1.13 -5.29 -5.81
N LEU A 90 0.93 -5.57 -7.09
CA LEU A 90 -0.39 -5.45 -7.71
C LEU A 90 -1.42 -6.41 -7.10
N LEU A 91 -1.02 -7.62 -6.73
CA LEU A 91 -1.92 -8.60 -6.10
C LEU A 91 -2.36 -8.17 -4.70
N VAL A 92 -1.49 -7.50 -3.95
CA VAL A 92 -1.76 -6.95 -2.61
C VAL A 92 -2.52 -5.61 -2.71
N ALA A 93 -2.26 -4.80 -3.73
CA ALA A 93 -3.00 -3.56 -3.98
C ALA A 93 -4.50 -3.78 -4.30
N LEU A 94 -4.90 -4.98 -4.75
CA LEU A 94 -6.31 -5.31 -5.01
C LEU A 94 -7.14 -5.35 -3.72
N PRO A 95 -6.80 -6.16 -2.69
CA PRO A 95 -7.43 -6.09 -1.38
C PRO A 95 -7.44 -4.69 -0.77
N TYR A 96 -6.38 -3.88 -0.96
CA TYR A 96 -6.35 -2.49 -0.55
C TYR A 96 -7.49 -1.67 -1.17
N CYS A 97 -7.62 -1.74 -2.49
CA CYS A 97 -8.66 -1.01 -3.24
C CYS A 97 -10.07 -1.42 -2.78
N VAL A 98 -10.29 -2.73 -2.60
CA VAL A 98 -11.58 -3.26 -2.12
C VAL A 98 -11.86 -2.73 -0.72
N SER A 99 -10.89 -2.83 0.20
CA SER A 99 -11.02 -2.40 1.59
C SER A 99 -11.26 -0.90 1.74
N THR A 100 -10.67 -0.10 0.86
CA THR A 100 -10.89 1.37 0.82
C THR A 100 -12.36 1.72 0.60
N VAL A 101 -13.11 0.85 -0.08
CA VAL A 101 -14.56 1.01 -0.30
C VAL A 101 -15.37 0.28 0.78
N THR A 102 -15.00 -0.94 1.13
CA THR A 102 -15.81 -1.78 2.02
C THR A 102 -15.71 -1.36 3.49
N ILE A 103 -14.60 -0.79 3.95
CA ILE A 103 -14.49 -0.28 5.33
C ILE A 103 -15.49 0.85 5.58
N PRO A 104 -15.58 1.90 4.73
CA PRO A 104 -16.64 2.90 4.84
C PRO A 104 -18.04 2.28 4.80
N LEU A 105 -18.30 1.32 3.91
CA LEU A 105 -19.61 0.66 3.86
C LEU A 105 -19.92 -0.08 5.17
N ALA A 106 -18.93 -0.77 5.76
CA ALA A 106 -19.07 -1.53 6.99
C ALA A 106 -19.11 -0.65 8.26
N ILE A 107 -18.51 0.54 8.26
CA ILE A 107 -18.53 1.43 9.44
C ILE A 107 -19.82 2.26 9.52
N TYR A 108 -20.45 2.52 8.37
CA TYR A 108 -21.69 3.28 8.24
C TYR A 108 -22.94 2.42 8.05
N SER A 109 -22.81 1.10 7.92
CA SER A 109 -23.93 0.16 7.99
C SER A 109 -24.54 0.12 9.40
N ASP A 110 -25.73 -0.48 9.53
CA ASP A 110 -26.46 -0.48 10.81
C ASP A 110 -25.77 -1.34 11.88
N ASP A 111 -25.20 -2.49 11.50
CA ASP A 111 -24.30 -3.29 12.35
C ASP A 111 -23.04 -2.49 12.71
N GLY A 112 -22.46 -1.77 11.76
CA GLY A 112 -21.31 -0.90 11.99
C GLY A 112 -21.58 0.22 13.00
N LYS A 113 -22.76 0.84 12.94
CA LYS A 113 -23.20 1.85 13.92
C LYS A 113 -23.33 1.25 15.31
N ALA A 114 -24.00 0.11 15.44
CA ALA A 114 -24.15 -0.59 16.72
C ALA A 114 -22.79 -0.97 17.32
N CYS A 115 -21.87 -1.47 16.50
CA CYS A 115 -20.49 -1.78 16.93
C CYS A 115 -19.72 -0.55 17.41
N ARG A 116 -19.91 0.61 16.78
CA ARG A 116 -19.29 1.86 17.23
C ARG A 116 -19.87 2.36 18.54
N GLU A 117 -21.17 2.21 18.75
CA GLU A 117 -21.82 2.55 20.02
C GLU A 117 -21.28 1.69 21.17
N LEU A 118 -21.06 0.40 20.93
CA LEU A 118 -20.43 -0.52 21.89
C LEU A 118 -18.95 -0.19 22.15
N ALA A 119 -18.21 0.23 21.14
CA ALA A 119 -16.79 0.56 21.25
C ALA A 119 -16.52 1.93 21.89
N SER A 120 -17.49 2.85 21.87
CA SER A 120 -17.36 4.23 22.34
C SER A 120 -16.29 5.03 21.54
N ALA A 121 -15.57 5.95 22.19
CA ALA A 121 -14.66 6.93 21.56
C ALA A 121 -13.58 6.38 20.59
N PRO A 122 -12.96 5.20 20.81
CA PRO A 122 -11.92 4.65 19.93
C PRO A 122 -12.33 4.41 18.48
N LEU A 123 -13.62 4.23 18.18
CA LEU A 123 -14.12 4.02 16.81
C LEU A 123 -14.94 5.19 16.27
N TYR A 124 -14.82 6.37 16.89
CA TYR A 124 -15.51 7.55 16.37
C TYR A 124 -14.96 7.93 14.99
N PRO A 125 -15.80 7.93 13.92
CA PRO A 125 -15.31 8.17 12.58
C PRO A 125 -15.08 9.66 12.36
N LEU A 126 -13.81 10.01 12.11
CA LEU A 126 -13.43 11.35 11.68
C LEU A 126 -13.40 11.39 10.15
N VAL A 127 -14.46 11.93 9.53
CA VAL A 127 -14.55 12.08 8.06
C VAL A 127 -13.30 12.71 7.43
N PRO A 128 -12.65 13.75 8.03
CA PRO A 128 -11.41 14.29 7.49
C PRO A 128 -10.24 13.28 7.44
N VAL A 129 -10.19 12.33 8.39
CA VAL A 129 -9.16 11.28 8.41
C VAL A 129 -9.35 10.32 7.23
N TYR A 130 -10.59 9.98 6.88
CA TYR A 130 -10.88 9.18 5.69
C TYR A 130 -10.40 9.86 4.40
N TRP A 131 -10.71 11.15 4.21
CA TRP A 131 -10.24 11.89 3.04
C TRP A 131 -8.72 12.06 3.00
N THR A 132 -8.08 12.19 4.16
CA THR A 132 -6.62 12.21 4.27
C THR A 132 -6.03 10.86 3.84
N HIS A 133 -6.59 9.75 4.29
CA HIS A 133 -6.22 8.40 3.82
C HIS A 133 -6.40 8.28 2.31
N ALA A 134 -7.57 8.61 1.76
CA ALA A 134 -7.81 8.54 0.31
C ALA A 134 -6.81 9.40 -0.50
N THR A 135 -6.43 10.58 0.02
CA THR A 135 -5.43 11.44 -0.60
C THR A 135 -4.05 10.80 -0.56
N LEU A 136 -3.65 10.28 0.59
CA LEU A 136 -2.37 9.56 0.75
C LEU A 136 -2.31 8.34 -0.17
N PHE A 137 -3.42 7.61 -0.38
CA PHE A 137 -3.46 6.51 -1.34
C PHE A 137 -3.11 6.98 -2.78
N ASN A 138 -3.57 8.16 -3.20
CA ASN A 138 -3.17 8.72 -4.50
C ASN A 138 -1.67 9.06 -4.56
N VAL A 139 -1.12 9.62 -3.47
CA VAL A 139 0.33 9.87 -3.36
C VAL A 139 1.10 8.56 -3.48
N TYR A 140 0.61 7.50 -2.84
CA TYR A 140 1.18 6.16 -2.92
C TYR A 140 1.20 5.60 -4.34
N VAL A 141 0.07 5.66 -5.05
CA VAL A 141 0.00 5.24 -6.46
C VAL A 141 1.03 6.01 -7.30
N TRP A 142 1.18 7.30 -7.06
CA TRP A 142 2.19 8.11 -7.77
C TRP A 142 3.63 7.67 -7.46
N MET A 143 3.93 7.30 -6.21
CA MET A 143 5.25 6.76 -5.83
C MET A 143 5.53 5.41 -6.50
N MET A 144 4.54 4.52 -6.56
CA MET A 144 4.65 3.25 -7.29
C MET A 144 4.95 3.47 -8.76
N LEU A 145 4.18 4.35 -9.42
CA LEU A 145 4.38 4.67 -10.83
C LEU A 145 5.76 5.29 -11.07
N SER A 146 6.26 6.08 -10.11
CA SER A 146 7.60 6.66 -10.16
C SER A 146 8.68 5.58 -10.08
N VAL A 147 8.57 4.62 -9.15
CA VAL A 147 9.49 3.47 -9.06
C VAL A 147 9.47 2.66 -10.36
N THR A 148 8.29 2.37 -10.91
CA THR A 148 8.15 1.67 -12.19
C THR A 148 8.76 2.46 -13.34
N TYR A 149 8.56 3.78 -13.35
CA TYR A 149 9.10 4.65 -14.38
C TYR A 149 10.62 4.63 -14.40
N TYR A 150 11.25 4.83 -13.24
CA TYR A 150 12.70 4.89 -13.13
C TYR A 150 13.40 3.54 -13.29
N SER A 151 12.76 2.45 -12.86
CA SER A 151 13.34 1.10 -12.91
C SER A 151 13.17 0.43 -14.28
N PHE A 152 12.07 0.74 -15.00
CA PHE A 152 11.69 0.04 -16.22
C PHE A 152 11.37 0.97 -17.40
N VAL A 153 10.43 1.90 -17.25
CA VAL A 153 9.88 2.64 -18.41
C VAL A 153 10.92 3.58 -19.04
N LYS A 154 11.54 4.44 -18.23
CA LYS A 154 12.57 5.38 -18.66
C LYS A 154 13.73 4.69 -19.39
N PRO A 155 14.37 3.64 -18.85
CA PRO A 155 15.47 2.98 -19.55
C PRO A 155 15.04 2.19 -20.79
N THR A 156 13.83 1.64 -20.80
CA THR A 156 13.34 0.83 -21.94
C THR A 156 12.96 1.71 -23.13
N PHE A 157 12.27 2.82 -22.87
CA PHE A 157 11.61 3.61 -23.92
C PHE A 157 12.21 5.01 -24.14
N PHE A 158 12.93 5.58 -23.17
CA PHE A 158 13.35 6.99 -23.21
C PHE A 158 14.87 7.22 -23.07
N ALA A 159 15.64 6.23 -22.65
CA ALA A 159 17.10 6.36 -22.59
C ALA A 159 17.70 6.33 -24.01
N LYS A 160 18.52 7.35 -24.34
CA LYS A 160 19.32 7.38 -25.58
C LYS A 160 20.26 6.18 -25.62
N GLU A 161 20.52 5.67 -26.84
CA GLU A 161 21.34 4.46 -27.12
C GLU A 161 22.66 4.36 -26.33
N GLY A 162 23.27 5.49 -25.96
CA GLY A 162 24.51 5.54 -25.17
C GLY A 162 24.46 4.85 -23.80
N TYR A 163 23.28 4.69 -23.18
CA TYR A 163 23.14 3.96 -21.91
C TYR A 163 22.90 2.46 -22.08
N ARG A 164 22.45 2.01 -23.26
CA ARG A 164 22.27 0.56 -23.54
C ARG A 164 23.61 -0.18 -23.67
N ASN A 165 24.69 0.53 -23.98
CA ASN A 165 26.02 -0.04 -24.26
C ASN A 165 26.96 -0.12 -23.04
N VAL A 166 26.50 0.25 -21.83
CA VAL A 166 27.34 0.26 -20.61
C VAL A 166 27.12 -0.98 -19.73
N GLY A 167 26.19 -1.87 -20.10
CA GLY A 167 25.81 -3.05 -19.32
C GLY A 167 25.91 -4.39 -20.08
N GLY A 168 26.74 -4.45 -21.12
CA GLY A 168 27.06 -5.69 -21.86
C GLY A 168 28.41 -6.25 -21.46
#